data_AF-A0A106QN05-F1
#
_entry.id   AF-A0A106QN05-F1
#
_cell.length_a   1.000
_cell.length_b   1.000
_cell.length_c   1.000
_cell.angle_alpha   90.00
_cell.angle_beta   90.00
_cell.angle_gamma   90.00
#
_symmetry.space_group_name_H-M   'P 1'
#
loop_
_entity.id
_entity.type
_entity.pdbx_description
1 polymer ?
#
loop_
_entity_poly.entity_id
_entity_poly.type
_entity_poly.pdbx_seq_one_letter_code
_entity_poly.pdbx_strand_id
1 'polypeptide(L)'
;MSTRRANRTGRDADSRRTIPLNSAAWQRLRASVLADEPLCRKCSKQGRIVPATDVDHHDGNPGNNDRENLVPLCHSCHSRKTAADHGKRVRYGCDANGMPLDPHHPWNRPA
;
A
#
# COMPACT_ATOMS: atom_id res chain seq x y z
N MET A 1 29.58 -22.77 -12.90
CA MET A 1 29.04 -21.44 -12.58
C MET A 1 27.72 -21.63 -11.86
N SER A 2 27.69 -21.49 -10.54
CA SER A 2 26.48 -21.75 -9.73
C SER A 2 25.56 -20.53 -9.81
N THR A 3 24.48 -20.63 -10.59
CA THR A 3 23.40 -19.64 -10.60
C THR A 3 22.75 -19.66 -9.22
N ARG A 4 23.00 -18.64 -8.39
CA ARG A 4 22.29 -18.46 -7.12
C ARG A 4 20.79 -18.46 -7.41
N ARG A 5 20.05 -19.43 -6.86
CA ARG A 5 18.58 -19.42 -6.93
C ARG A 5 18.09 -18.12 -6.28
N ALA A 6 17.28 -17.35 -7.01
CA ALA A 6 16.61 -16.18 -6.45
C ALA A 6 15.82 -16.59 -5.20
N ASN A 7 15.84 -15.73 -4.18
CA ASN A 7 15.15 -16.00 -2.93
C ASN A 7 13.64 -16.13 -3.21
N ARG A 8 13.03 -17.26 -2.81
CA ARG A 8 11.61 -17.57 -3.08
C ARG A 8 10.65 -16.66 -2.32
N THR A 9 11.17 -15.87 -1.39
CA THR A 9 10.44 -14.95 -0.53
C THR A 9 11.23 -13.63 -0.45
N GLY A 10 10.51 -12.51 -0.29
CA GLY A 10 11.13 -11.19 -0.12
C GLY A 10 10.72 -10.17 -1.19
N ARG A 11 11.37 -9.00 -1.14
CA ARG A 11 11.03 -7.82 -1.96
C ARG A 11 11.13 -8.05 -3.47
N ASP A 12 11.94 -9.02 -3.88
CA ASP A 12 12.23 -9.33 -5.29
C ASP A 12 11.53 -10.60 -5.79
N ALA A 13 10.61 -11.18 -5.00
CA ALA A 13 10.00 -12.47 -5.30
C ALA A 13 8.81 -12.42 -6.28
N ASP A 14 8.18 -11.26 -6.47
CA ASP A 14 7.01 -11.13 -7.36
C ASP A 14 7.46 -10.83 -8.80
N SER A 15 7.31 -11.82 -9.69
CA SER A 15 7.70 -11.73 -11.09
C SER A 15 6.86 -10.76 -11.92
N ARG A 16 5.72 -10.28 -11.39
CA ARG A 16 4.86 -9.29 -12.07
C ARG A 16 5.40 -7.87 -11.93
N ARG A 17 6.44 -7.64 -11.12
CA ARG A 17 7.05 -6.31 -10.93
C ARG A 17 7.81 -5.87 -12.18
N THR A 18 7.39 -4.75 -12.75
CA THR A 18 8.12 -4.08 -13.83
C THR A 18 9.39 -3.40 -13.32
N ILE A 19 9.36 -2.88 -12.09
CA ILE A 19 10.51 -2.19 -11.46
C ILE A 19 10.84 -2.91 -10.13
N PRO A 20 12.08 -3.40 -9.93
CA PRO A 20 12.48 -4.01 -8.66
C PRO A 20 12.43 -3.00 -7.50
N LEU A 21 11.91 -3.41 -6.34
CA LEU A 21 11.75 -2.54 -5.17
C LEU A 21 13.09 -2.10 -4.54
N ASN A 22 14.17 -2.84 -4.82
CA ASN A 22 15.53 -2.49 -4.38
C ASN A 22 16.24 -1.53 -5.35
N SER A 23 15.66 -1.24 -6.52
CA SER A 23 16.30 -0.44 -7.56
C SER A 23 16.29 1.06 -7.26
N ALA A 24 17.27 1.79 -7.83
CA ALA A 24 17.30 3.26 -7.76
C ALA A 24 16.08 3.91 -8.43
N ALA A 25 15.54 3.28 -9.49
CA ALA A 25 14.34 3.76 -10.17
C ALA A 25 13.13 3.78 -9.23
N TRP A 26 12.90 2.67 -8.50
CA TRP A 26 11.85 2.61 -7.49
C TRP A 26 12.08 3.60 -6.36
N GLN A 27 13.31 3.72 -5.86
CA GLN A 27 13.63 4.67 -4.78
C GLN A 27 13.31 6.12 -5.16
N ARG A 28 13.63 6.53 -6.40
CA ARG A 28 13.30 7.86 -6.92
C ARG A 28 11.79 8.07 -7.08
N LEU A 29 11.09 7.09 -7.65
CA LEU A 29 9.64 7.15 -7.81
C LEU A 29 8.92 7.23 -6.46
N ARG A 30 9.32 6.38 -5.51
CA ARG A 30 8.81 6.41 -4.14
C ARG A 30 9.06 7.76 -3.48
N ALA A 31 10.27 8.31 -3.61
CA ALA A 31 10.59 9.62 -3.05
C ALA A 31 9.72 10.74 -3.63
N SER A 32 9.49 10.74 -4.95
CA SER A 32 8.63 11.74 -5.56
C SER A 32 7.17 11.60 -5.14
N VAL A 33 6.63 10.38 -5.00
CA VAL A 33 5.25 10.16 -4.49
C VAL A 33 5.10 10.73 -3.08
N LEU A 34 6.07 10.44 -2.20
CA LEU A 34 6.04 10.92 -0.82
C LEU A 34 6.29 12.43 -0.69
N ALA A 35 7.00 13.04 -1.64
CA ALA A 35 7.19 14.49 -1.67
C ALA A 35 5.89 15.22 -2.05
N ASP A 36 5.15 14.71 -3.04
CA ASP A 36 3.90 15.32 -3.49
C ASP A 36 2.75 15.15 -2.49
N GLU A 37 2.65 13.98 -1.87
CA GLU A 37 1.62 13.68 -0.87
C GLU A 37 2.29 13.09 0.40
N PRO A 38 2.77 13.97 1.31
CA PRO A 38 3.57 13.56 2.47
C PRO A 38 2.75 12.93 3.60
N LEU A 39 1.42 12.96 3.51
CA LEU A 39 0.52 12.38 4.49
C LEU A 39 -0.08 11.06 3.99
N CYS A 40 -0.34 10.16 4.92
CA CYS A 40 -1.04 8.91 4.63
C CYS A 40 -2.44 9.22 4.06
N ARG A 41 -2.70 8.83 2.81
CA ARG A 41 -3.98 9.08 2.14
C ARG A 41 -5.17 8.53 2.93
N LYS A 42 -5.00 7.32 3.51
CA LYS A 42 -6.05 6.66 4.30
C LYS A 42 -6.33 7.37 5.63
N CYS A 43 -5.29 7.83 6.32
CA CYS A 43 -5.46 8.58 7.57
C CYS A 43 -6.05 9.97 7.30
N SER A 44 -5.62 10.63 6.23
CA SER A 44 -6.13 11.96 5.83
C SER A 44 -7.64 11.92 5.55
N LYS A 45 -8.12 10.88 4.87
CA LYS A 45 -9.57 10.65 4.66
C LYS A 45 -10.36 10.48 5.97
N GLN A 46 -9.70 10.13 7.06
CA GLN A 46 -10.28 9.97 8.39
C GLN A 46 -10.06 11.20 9.29
N GLY A 47 -9.58 12.32 8.73
CA GLY A 47 -9.26 13.54 9.48
C GLY A 47 -7.99 13.42 10.34
N ARG A 48 -7.13 12.42 10.10
CA ARG A 48 -5.91 12.18 10.87
C ARG A 48 -4.68 12.64 10.10
N ILE A 49 -3.85 13.45 10.75
CA ILE A 49 -2.54 13.89 10.23
C ILE A 49 -1.49 12.84 10.62
N VAL A 50 -1.15 11.97 9.68
CA VAL A 50 -0.14 10.92 9.89
C VAL A 50 0.81 10.92 8.69
N PRO A 51 2.14 10.98 8.89
CA PRO A 51 3.08 10.97 7.78
C PRO A 51 2.99 9.65 6.99
N ALA A 52 3.10 9.75 5.66
CA ALA A 52 3.28 8.60 4.81
C ALA A 52 4.73 8.11 4.88
N THR A 53 4.91 6.81 5.02
CA THR A 53 6.22 6.15 5.10
C THR A 53 6.41 5.11 4.02
N ASP A 54 5.32 4.69 3.38
CA ASP A 54 5.30 3.60 2.41
C ASP A 54 4.46 4.03 1.20
N VAL A 55 4.74 3.42 0.05
CA VAL A 55 3.97 3.63 -1.18
C VAL A 55 3.44 2.28 -1.62
N ASP A 56 2.13 2.19 -1.80
CA ASP A 56 1.41 0.97 -2.14
C ASP A 56 0.75 1.09 -3.52
N HIS A 57 0.58 -0.03 -4.21
CA HIS A 57 -0.19 -0.13 -5.45
C HIS A 57 -1.68 -0.31 -5.14
N HIS A 58 -2.51 0.68 -5.46
CA HIS A 58 -3.93 0.70 -5.13
C HIS A 58 -4.68 -0.53 -5.66
N ASP A 59 -4.44 -0.86 -6.93
CA ASP A 59 -5.03 -1.99 -7.65
C ASP A 59 -4.44 -3.37 -7.28
N GLY A 60 -3.39 -3.40 -6.45
CA GLY A 60 -2.67 -4.63 -6.11
C GLY A 60 -1.84 -5.22 -7.25
N ASN A 61 -1.72 -4.53 -8.39
CA ASN A 61 -0.85 -4.91 -9.49
C ASN A 61 0.55 -4.30 -9.30
N PRO A 62 1.56 -5.10 -8.94
CA PRO A 62 2.89 -4.59 -8.65
C PRO A 62 3.68 -4.16 -9.91
N GLY A 63 3.11 -4.37 -11.11
CA GLY A 63 3.65 -3.88 -12.38
C GLY A 63 3.12 -2.51 -12.79
N ASN A 64 2.00 -2.05 -12.21
CA ASN A 64 1.37 -0.78 -12.52
C ASN A 64 1.97 0.35 -11.67
N ASN A 65 2.96 1.06 -12.21
CA ASN A 65 3.62 2.16 -11.52
C ASN A 65 3.07 3.54 -11.91
N ASP A 66 1.85 3.60 -12.46
CA ASP A 66 1.19 4.84 -12.79
C ASP A 66 1.01 5.70 -11.54
N ARG A 67 1.21 7.01 -11.68
CA ARG A 67 1.21 7.95 -10.56
C ARG A 67 -0.08 7.89 -9.74
N GLU A 68 -1.20 7.68 -10.42
CA GLU A 68 -2.54 7.60 -9.82
C GLU A 68 -2.76 6.29 -9.06
N ASN A 69 -2.08 5.21 -9.47
CA ASN A 69 -2.14 3.91 -8.81
C ASN A 69 -1.27 3.87 -7.53
N LEU A 70 -0.24 4.72 -7.45
CA LEU A 70 0.63 4.78 -6.29
C LEU A 70 -0.01 5.60 -5.15
N VAL A 71 -0.15 4.96 -3.99
CA VAL A 71 -0.81 5.54 -2.82
C VAL A 71 0.19 5.66 -1.67
N PRO A 72 0.43 6.88 -1.16
CA PRO A 72 1.24 7.07 0.04
C PRO A 72 0.44 6.67 1.28
N LEU A 73 1.01 5.78 2.09
CA LEU A 73 0.41 5.26 3.30
C LEU A 73 1.41 5.30 4.46
N CYS A 74 0.91 5.40 5.68
CA CYS A 74 1.72 5.09 6.86
C CYS A 74 1.88 3.57 6.97
N HIS A 75 2.94 3.14 7.67
CA HIS A 75 3.29 1.73 7.83
C HIS A 75 2.12 0.85 8.31
N SER A 76 1.34 1.34 9.27
CA SER A 76 0.20 0.59 9.82
C SER A 76 -0.96 0.42 8.84
N CYS A 77 -1.18 1.40 7.95
CA CYS A 77 -2.20 1.29 6.90
C CYS A 77 -1.73 0.40 5.76
N HIS A 78 -0.47 0.54 5.34
CA HIS A 78 0.17 -0.31 4.34
C HIS A 78 0.14 -1.78 4.78
N SER A 79 0.68 -2.10 5.96
CA SER A 79 0.73 -3.46 6.50
C SER A 79 -0.65 -4.12 6.58
N ARG A 80 -1.69 -3.36 6.95
CA ARG A 80 -3.08 -3.84 6.98
C ARG A 80 -3.61 -4.15 5.58
N LYS A 81 -3.33 -3.30 4.60
CA LYS A 81 -3.73 -3.56 3.21
C LYS A 81 -3.02 -4.80 2.69
N THR A 82 -1.70 -4.89 2.83
CA THR A 82 -0.93 -6.08 2.47
C THR A 82 -1.52 -7.35 3.09
N ALA A 83 -1.82 -7.34 4.41
CA ALA A 83 -2.45 -8.48 5.06
C ALA A 83 -3.81 -8.85 4.43
N ALA A 84 -4.66 -7.87 4.12
CA ALA A 84 -5.94 -8.08 3.45
C ALA A 84 -5.77 -8.65 2.03
N ASP A 85 -4.85 -8.11 1.23
CA ASP A 85 -4.54 -8.55 -0.13
C ASP A 85 -4.03 -10.00 -0.14
N HIS A 86 -3.32 -10.41 0.93
CA HIS A 86 -2.91 -11.80 1.16
C HIS A 86 -4.01 -12.69 1.77
N GLY A 87 -5.27 -12.24 1.77
CA GLY A 87 -6.43 -13.00 2.23
C GLY A 87 -6.55 -13.13 3.76
N LYS A 88 -5.76 -12.38 4.54
CA LYS A 88 -5.87 -12.39 6.00
C LYS A 88 -7.06 -11.56 6.45
N ARG A 89 -7.75 -12.02 7.49
CA ARG A 89 -8.79 -11.25 8.17
C ARG A 89 -8.14 -10.09 8.92
N VAL A 90 -8.41 -8.86 8.49
CA VAL A 90 -7.93 -7.64 9.14
C VAL A 90 -9.08 -6.92 9.86
N ARG A 91 -8.76 -6.25 10.97
CA ARG A 91 -9.73 -5.42 11.70
C ARG A 91 -9.53 -3.94 11.33
N TYR A 92 -10.59 -3.26 10.90
CA TYR A 92 -10.53 -1.86 10.50
C TYR A 92 -10.87 -0.87 11.63
N GLY A 93 -11.67 -1.29 12.62
CA GLY A 93 -12.15 -0.43 13.70
C GLY A 93 -13.32 0.48 13.27
N CYS A 94 -13.62 1.49 14.08
CA CYS A 94 -14.61 2.53 13.79
C CYS A 94 -13.97 3.92 13.78
N ASP A 95 -14.61 4.88 13.13
CA ASP A 95 -14.24 6.29 13.19
C ASP A 95 -14.72 6.98 14.47
N ALA A 96 -14.51 8.30 14.56
CA ALA A 96 -14.88 9.11 15.73
C ALA A 96 -16.41 9.17 15.97
N ASN A 97 -17.22 8.93 14.94
CA ASN A 97 -18.67 8.90 15.03
C ASN A 97 -19.21 7.47 15.26
N GLY A 98 -18.34 6.48 15.41
CA GLY A 98 -18.71 5.08 15.59
C GLY A 98 -19.01 4.33 14.29
N MET A 99 -18.78 4.93 13.11
CA MET A 99 -19.01 4.27 11.83
C MET A 99 -17.88 3.29 11.48
N PRO A 100 -18.15 2.07 11.00
CA PRO A 100 -17.13 1.11 10.64
C PRO A 100 -16.21 1.60 9.53
N LEU A 101 -14.91 1.37 9.69
CA LEU A 101 -13.88 1.75 8.71
C LEU A 101 -13.62 0.68 7.63
N ASP A 102 -14.32 -0.46 7.71
CA ASP A 102 -14.22 -1.53 6.71
C ASP A 102 -15.00 -1.13 5.45
N PRO A 103 -14.34 -0.97 4.29
CA PRO A 103 -15.01 -0.63 3.04
C PRO A 103 -16.12 -1.62 2.64
N HIS A 104 -16.03 -2.88 3.09
CA HIS A 104 -17.01 -3.91 2.78
C HIS A 104 -18.11 -4.05 3.85
N HIS A 105 -18.12 -3.22 4.89
CA HIS A 105 -19.18 -3.22 5.88
C HIS A 105 -20.53 -2.86 5.22
N PRO A 106 -21.65 -3.50 5.58
CA PRO A 106 -22.97 -3.20 4.99
C PRO A 106 -23.33 -1.70 4.95
N TRP A 107 -22.98 -0.93 5.98
CA TRP A 107 -23.20 0.52 6.02
C TRP A 107 -22.33 1.36 5.05
N ASN A 108 -21.27 0.78 4.48
CA ASN A 108 -20.38 1.44 3.53
C ASN A 108 -20.59 0.97 2.08
N ARG A 109 -21.48 0.01 1.85
CA ARG A 109 -21.79 -0.48 0.50
C ARG A 109 -22.67 0.56 -0.20
N PRO A 110 -22.38 0.93 -1.46
CA PRO A 110 -23.30 1.77 -2.23
C PRO A 110 -24.66 1.04 -2.37
N ALA A 111 -25.74 1.82 -2.34
CA ALA A 111 -27.11 1.34 -2.54
C ALA A 111 -27.31 0.79 -3.96
#